data_AF-A0A0K8RD52-F1
#
_entry.id   AF-A0A0K8RD52-F1
#
_cell.length_a   1.000
_cell.length_b   1.000
_cell.length_c   1.000
_cell.angle_alpha   90.00
_cell.angle_beta   90.00
_cell.angle_gamma   90.00
#
_symmetry.space_group_name_H-M   'P 1'
#
loop_
_entity.id
_entity.type
_entity.pdbx_description
1 polymer ?
#
loop_
_entity_poly.entity_id
_entity_poly.type
_entity_poly.pdbx_seq_one_letter_code
_entity_poly.pdbx_strand_id
1 'polypeptide(L)'
;MSACLMTLCAYYLLYYRYQMNGKELEANMYHDRSRMASVNIEEENGRYKVKGILSDNLRIEPLDINARSAAGPIPHKIIKIEQRARHIGNSTVDSKIKKNTNNFYAELKIVVDDYHRNVFKTTDDLVQYFALCITLVNIRFEDTSNPLVQFLLTTLEVAENKFENQSFWAWDVDCPFRNHKLYMDPVKMIEKAVELYGNNTEDITVVVTTLDLADNFDGTAYNHVMGQAKFEGLCSAEKRVAIVEDVPPTYSFIQIIAHELAHTLGATHDGDNSSKKIAEENKTQCYGESGCLMAPSAHGKNSGYFSNCSIEQISRFVRKLNSSCREVKLERYHSAKRTKLPGANMNLTEYCKTKHTNYPRISAIQEKQYMPLCKVLCCADGEWPCFDEPAVDGMSCGNGKICFRNKCDHHEKHLKNGQSFIMPSSGGNGNTGKQ
;
A
#
# COMPACT_ATOMS: atom_id res chain seq x y z
N MET A 1 -35.23 -19.54 -52.46
CA MET A 1 -36.07 -18.81 -51.49
C MET A 1 -35.20 -18.57 -50.27
N SER A 2 -34.82 -17.30 -50.09
CA SER A 2 -34.38 -16.54 -48.90
C SER A 2 -33.42 -17.20 -47.88
N ALA A 3 -32.24 -16.69 -47.48
CA ALA A 3 -31.70 -15.33 -47.30
C ALA A 3 -32.51 -14.43 -46.33
N CYS A 4 -32.05 -14.28 -45.07
CA CYS A 4 -31.88 -12.99 -44.35
C CYS A 4 -31.66 -13.13 -42.82
N LEU A 5 -30.59 -12.45 -42.32
CA LEU A 5 -30.51 -11.61 -41.10
C LEU A 5 -30.59 -12.31 -39.70
N MET A 6 -29.76 -12.07 -38.67
CA MET A 6 -28.62 -11.16 -38.38
C MET A 6 -27.74 -11.89 -37.32
N THR A 7 -26.40 -11.86 -37.32
CA THR A 7 -25.53 -10.76 -36.82
C THR A 7 -26.03 -10.11 -35.53
N LEU A 8 -25.54 -10.54 -34.36
CA LEU A 8 -25.29 -9.75 -33.12
C LEU A 8 -25.14 -10.68 -31.91
N CYS A 9 -23.92 -11.13 -31.62
CA CYS A 9 -23.49 -11.44 -30.26
C CYS A 9 -21.97 -11.23 -30.10
N ALA A 10 -21.51 -10.10 -30.66
CA ALA A 10 -20.35 -9.37 -30.17
C ALA A 10 -20.93 -8.07 -29.58
N TYR A 11 -20.31 -7.54 -28.52
CA TYR A 11 -20.75 -6.43 -27.65
C TYR A 11 -21.52 -6.88 -26.41
N TYR A 12 -20.79 -7.09 -25.30
CA TYR A 12 -20.93 -6.33 -24.05
C TYR A 12 -19.82 -6.80 -23.06
N LEU A 13 -18.56 -6.48 -23.38
CA LEU A 13 -17.46 -6.42 -22.40
C LEU A 13 -17.42 -4.98 -21.89
N LEU A 14 -18.22 -4.67 -20.88
CA LEU A 14 -18.16 -3.39 -20.18
C LEU A 14 -16.97 -3.44 -19.20
N TYR A 15 -15.88 -2.80 -19.58
CA TYR A 15 -14.82 -2.39 -18.67
C TYR A 15 -15.40 -1.43 -17.63
N TYR A 16 -15.47 -1.83 -16.35
CA TYR A 16 -15.71 -0.89 -15.26
C TYR A 16 -14.40 -0.16 -14.93
N ARG A 17 -14.13 0.89 -15.70
CA ARG A 17 -13.17 1.93 -15.30
C ARG A 17 -13.95 2.89 -14.39
N TYR A 18 -13.86 2.75 -13.08
CA TYR A 18 -14.52 3.70 -12.16
C TYR A 18 -13.92 5.11 -12.36
N GLN A 19 -14.72 6.03 -12.89
CA GLN A 19 -14.46 7.47 -12.85
C GLN A 19 -15.51 8.10 -11.91
N MET A 20 -15.08 8.61 -10.76
CA MET A 20 -15.97 9.23 -9.76
C MET A 20 -16.29 10.69 -10.11
N ASN A 21 -17.55 11.13 -9.91
CA ASN A 21 -18.01 12.51 -10.11
C ASN A 21 -18.21 13.23 -8.76
N GLY A 22 -17.28 14.12 -8.39
CA GLY A 22 -17.30 14.83 -7.12
C GLY A 22 -18.43 15.85 -6.91
N LYS A 23 -19.14 16.28 -7.98
CA LYS A 23 -20.21 17.29 -7.86
C LYS A 23 -21.50 16.76 -7.23
N GLU A 24 -21.81 15.47 -7.38
CA GLU A 24 -23.00 14.87 -6.76
C GLU A 24 -22.83 14.69 -5.25
N LEU A 25 -21.59 14.55 -4.77
CA LEU A 25 -21.30 14.40 -3.34
C LEU A 25 -21.48 15.69 -2.52
N GLU A 26 -21.37 16.87 -3.13
CA GLU A 26 -21.40 18.16 -2.41
C GLU A 26 -22.78 18.82 -2.33
N ALA A 27 -23.79 18.31 -3.05
CA ALA A 27 -25.06 19.02 -3.26
C ALA A 27 -25.89 19.29 -1.98
N ASN A 28 -25.69 18.50 -0.93
CA ASN A 28 -26.51 18.53 0.30
C ASN A 28 -25.73 18.88 1.58
N MET A 29 -24.47 19.32 1.44
CA MET A 29 -23.58 19.62 2.57
C MET A 29 -23.46 21.12 2.82
N TYR A 30 -23.81 21.55 4.04
CA TYR A 30 -23.63 22.92 4.50
C TYR A 30 -22.41 23.03 5.44
N HIS A 31 -21.58 24.06 5.23
CA HIS A 31 -20.34 24.25 5.96
C HIS A 31 -20.21 25.67 6.52
N ASP A 32 -19.93 25.79 7.81
CA ASP A 32 -19.46 27.03 8.45
C ASP A 32 -18.04 26.81 8.97
N ARG A 33 -17.07 27.32 8.20
CA ARG A 33 -15.65 27.19 8.51
C ARG A 33 -15.23 27.96 9.77
N SER A 34 -15.94 29.05 10.10
CA SER A 34 -15.61 29.88 11.27
C SER A 34 -16.00 29.20 12.58
N ARG A 35 -17.05 28.36 12.53
CA ARG A 35 -17.58 27.62 13.68
C ARG A 35 -17.27 26.13 13.64
N MET A 36 -16.48 25.69 12.66
CA MET A 36 -16.13 24.28 12.43
C MET A 36 -17.37 23.39 12.31
N ALA A 37 -18.46 23.90 11.73
CA ALA A 37 -19.70 23.17 11.55
C ALA A 37 -19.80 22.62 10.12
N SER A 38 -20.30 21.40 10.00
CA SER A 38 -20.50 20.70 8.73
C SER A 38 -21.68 19.76 8.87
N VAL A 39 -22.81 20.10 8.27
CA VAL A 39 -24.04 19.32 8.37
C VAL A 39 -24.51 18.87 7.00
N ASN A 40 -24.79 17.58 6.88
CA ASN A 40 -25.49 17.01 5.74
C ASN A 40 -26.99 17.08 6.01
N ILE A 41 -27.76 17.53 5.03
CA ILE A 41 -29.22 17.60 5.12
C ILE A 41 -29.79 16.66 4.08
N GLU A 42 -30.45 15.60 4.54
CA GLU A 42 -31.17 14.67 3.68
C GLU A 42 -32.67 14.94 3.83
N GLU A 43 -33.35 15.22 2.72
CA GLU A 43 -34.79 15.33 2.69
C GLU A 43 -35.40 13.96 2.33
N GLU A 44 -36.23 13.42 3.21
CA GLU A 44 -36.98 12.20 2.97
C GLU A 44 -38.47 12.45 3.25
N ASN A 45 -39.30 12.43 2.21
CA ASN A 45 -40.76 12.64 2.31
C ASN A 45 -41.14 13.96 3.02
N GLY A 46 -40.48 15.07 2.68
CA GLY A 46 -40.71 16.39 3.30
C GLY A 46 -40.21 16.52 4.74
N ARG A 47 -39.39 15.58 5.21
CA ARG A 47 -38.77 15.59 6.54
C ARG A 47 -37.26 15.67 6.41
N TYR A 48 -36.63 16.49 7.25
CA TYR A 48 -35.19 16.75 7.19
C TYR A 48 -34.44 15.90 8.21
N LYS A 49 -33.52 15.06 7.72
CA LYS A 49 -32.50 14.40 8.52
C LYS A 49 -31.24 15.25 8.46
N VAL A 50 -30.90 15.86 9.58
CA VAL A 50 -29.67 16.63 9.72
C VAL A 50 -28.67 15.78 10.47
N LYS A 51 -27.53 15.50 9.83
CA LYS A 51 -26.43 14.75 10.44
C LYS A 51 -25.14 15.50 10.23
N GLY A 52 -24.38 15.68 11.30
CA GLY A 52 -23.04 16.23 11.16
C GLY A 52 -22.51 16.93 12.40
N ILE A 53 -21.73 17.95 12.15
CA ILE A 53 -20.87 18.63 13.10
C ILE A 53 -21.43 20.02 13.35
N LEU A 54 -21.64 20.40 14.61
CA LEU A 54 -22.10 21.74 14.99
C LEU A 54 -20.98 22.63 15.54
N SER A 55 -19.96 22.03 16.16
CA SER A 55 -18.75 22.70 16.64
C SER A 55 -17.60 21.70 16.85
N ASP A 56 -16.49 22.17 17.42
CA ASP A 56 -15.34 21.35 17.83
C ASP A 56 -15.70 20.22 18.80
N ASN A 57 -16.73 20.40 19.63
CA ASN A 57 -17.13 19.45 20.66
C ASN A 57 -18.60 18.99 20.57
N LEU A 58 -19.39 19.52 19.63
CA LEU A 58 -20.80 19.16 19.44
C LEU A 58 -21.04 18.47 18.08
N ARG A 59 -21.85 17.40 18.11
CA ARG A 59 -22.35 16.67 16.93
C ARG A 59 -23.87 16.59 16.97
N ILE A 60 -24.52 16.55 15.81
CA ILE A 60 -25.97 16.36 15.66
C ILE A 60 -26.26 15.10 14.86
N GLU A 61 -27.20 14.29 15.34
CA GLU A 61 -27.70 13.10 14.64
C GLU A 61 -29.20 12.91 14.89
N PRO A 62 -29.95 12.32 13.94
CA PRO A 62 -31.36 11.99 14.14
C PRO A 62 -31.50 10.88 15.19
N LEU A 63 -32.50 11.01 16.04
CA LEU A 63 -32.90 9.97 16.99
C LEU A 63 -33.87 9.01 16.32
N ASP A 64 -33.50 7.73 16.23
CA ASP A 64 -34.41 6.65 15.83
C ASP A 64 -35.34 6.31 17.00
N ILE A 65 -36.43 7.06 17.13
CA ILE A 65 -37.46 6.80 18.14
C ILE A 65 -38.66 6.17 17.46
N ASN A 66 -38.82 4.85 17.60
CA ASN A 66 -39.95 4.08 17.06
C ASN A 66 -41.31 4.36 17.75
N ALA A 67 -41.44 5.46 18.49
CA ALA A 67 -42.63 5.78 19.26
C ALA A 67 -42.90 7.30 19.30
N ARG A 68 -43.57 7.83 18.26
CA ARG A 68 -44.65 8.86 18.32
C ARG A 68 -45.09 9.33 16.92
N SER A 69 -46.28 9.95 16.91
CA SER A 69 -47.18 10.34 15.80
C SER A 69 -46.57 10.78 14.46
N ALA A 70 -47.20 10.32 13.37
CA ALA A 70 -46.87 10.50 11.95
C ALA A 70 -46.80 11.96 11.42
N ALA A 71 -46.88 12.98 12.28
CA ALA A 71 -46.94 14.39 11.91
C ALA A 71 -45.93 15.30 12.65
N GLY A 72 -44.95 14.73 13.38
CA GLY A 72 -43.95 15.50 14.12
C GLY A 72 -42.60 15.66 13.38
N PRO A 73 -41.83 16.73 13.64
CA PRO A 73 -40.45 16.85 13.16
C PRO A 73 -39.55 15.72 13.71
N ILE A 74 -38.57 15.27 12.93
CA ILE A 74 -37.60 14.23 13.36
C ILE A 74 -36.78 14.83 14.51
N PRO A 75 -36.77 14.22 15.71
CA PRO A 75 -35.96 14.71 16.81
C PRO A 75 -34.49 14.39 16.57
N HIS A 76 -33.60 15.33 16.88
CA HIS A 76 -32.15 15.16 16.79
C HIS A 76 -31.53 15.23 18.17
N LYS A 77 -30.48 14.43 18.40
CA LYS A 77 -29.66 14.51 19.61
C LYS A 77 -28.41 15.31 19.31
N ILE A 78 -28.06 16.20 20.23
CA ILE A 78 -26.77 16.88 20.25
C ILE A 78 -25.86 16.16 21.25
N ILE A 79 -24.72 15.68 20.78
CA ILE A 79 -23.75 14.90 21.57
C ILE A 79 -22.53 15.78 21.84
N LYS A 80 -22.18 15.93 23.12
CA LYS A 80 -20.95 16.57 23.58
C LYS A 80 -19.85 15.51 23.72
N ILE A 81 -18.74 15.68 23.00
CA ILE A 81 -17.63 14.71 22.98
C ILE A 81 -16.42 15.30 23.71
N GLU A 82 -15.79 14.55 24.61
CA GLU A 82 -14.56 14.96 25.30
C GLU A 82 -13.37 14.97 24.31
N GLN A 83 -12.63 16.09 24.30
CA GLN A 83 -11.58 16.36 23.32
C GLN A 83 -10.41 15.36 23.44
N ARG A 84 -10.27 14.49 22.45
CA ARG A 84 -8.97 13.94 22.00
C ARG A 84 -8.67 14.56 20.65
N ALA A 85 -7.54 15.28 20.56
CA ALA A 85 -7.10 15.97 19.35
C ALA A 85 -7.16 15.06 18.11
N ARG A 86 -8.18 15.30 17.27
CA ARG A 86 -8.33 14.71 15.94
C ARG A 86 -8.15 15.84 14.94
N HIS A 87 -6.94 15.94 14.40
CA HIS A 87 -6.72 16.71 13.18
C HIS A 87 -7.30 15.92 12.01
N ILE A 88 -8.48 16.34 11.55
CA ILE A 88 -8.96 16.00 10.21
C ILE A 88 -8.08 16.83 9.27
N GLY A 89 -7.11 16.19 8.62
CA GLY A 89 -6.27 16.84 7.63
C GLY A 89 -7.11 17.21 6.42
N ASN A 90 -7.26 18.51 6.17
CA ASN A 90 -7.69 18.99 4.86
C ASN A 90 -6.68 18.52 3.81
N SER A 91 -7.13 17.78 2.80
CA SER A 91 -6.36 17.51 1.59
C SER A 91 -6.15 18.83 0.85
N THR A 92 -4.95 19.40 0.95
CA THR A 92 -4.54 20.54 0.13
C THR A 92 -4.07 20.02 -1.22
N VAL A 93 -4.68 20.50 -2.31
CA VAL A 93 -4.14 20.34 -3.67
C VAL A 93 -2.88 21.18 -3.74
N ASP A 94 -1.71 20.54 -3.91
CA ASP A 94 -0.44 21.25 -4.03
C ASP A 94 -0.04 21.34 -5.50
N SER A 95 0.43 22.51 -5.93
CA SER A 95 0.69 22.83 -7.33
C SER A 95 2.09 22.40 -7.79
N LYS A 96 2.18 21.78 -8.98
CA LYS A 96 3.35 21.40 -9.81
C LYS A 96 4.60 20.95 -9.01
N ILE A 97 5.01 19.69 -9.17
CA ILE A 97 6.31 19.19 -8.69
C ILE A 97 7.40 20.11 -9.25
N LYS A 98 8.01 20.93 -8.40
CA LYS A 98 9.18 21.73 -8.79
C LYS A 98 10.27 20.73 -9.16
N LYS A 99 10.74 20.76 -10.43
CA LYS A 99 11.91 20.00 -10.90
C LYS A 99 13.11 20.40 -10.04
N ASN A 100 13.35 19.65 -8.97
CA ASN A 100 14.59 19.70 -8.23
C ASN A 100 15.53 18.67 -8.86
N THR A 101 16.69 19.09 -9.33
CA THR A 101 17.66 18.24 -10.04
C THR A 101 18.22 17.10 -9.18
N ASN A 102 17.98 17.14 -7.86
CA ASN A 102 18.47 16.14 -6.91
C ASN A 102 17.47 15.02 -6.59
N ASN A 103 16.23 15.09 -7.09
CA ASN A 103 15.22 14.07 -6.85
C ASN A 103 14.86 13.35 -8.17
N PHE A 104 14.69 12.04 -8.08
CA PHE A 104 14.15 11.21 -9.14
C PHE A 104 12.79 10.69 -8.69
N TYR A 105 11.77 10.90 -9.53
CA TYR A 105 10.42 10.46 -9.27
C TYR A 105 10.07 9.35 -10.26
N ALA A 106 9.56 8.23 -9.76
CA ALA A 106 9.08 7.12 -10.57
C ALA A 106 7.56 6.98 -10.42
N GLU A 107 6.84 6.96 -11.53
CA GLU A 107 5.40 6.75 -11.58
C GLU A 107 5.09 5.26 -11.35
N LEU A 108 4.44 4.96 -10.24
CA LEU A 108 4.12 3.62 -9.78
C LEU A 108 2.62 3.34 -9.94
N LYS A 109 2.31 2.30 -10.70
CA LYS A 109 0.98 1.68 -10.74
C LYS A 109 0.94 0.50 -9.77
N ILE A 110 -0.09 0.45 -8.92
CA ILE A 110 -0.40 -0.73 -8.12
C ILE A 110 -1.61 -1.43 -8.72
N VAL A 111 -1.49 -2.73 -8.90
CA VAL A 111 -2.55 -3.62 -9.34
C VAL A 111 -2.82 -4.60 -8.22
N VAL A 112 -4.08 -4.76 -7.81
CA VAL A 112 -4.47 -5.78 -6.83
C VAL A 112 -5.28 -6.86 -7.50
N ASP A 113 -5.06 -8.11 -7.12
CA ASP A 113 -5.94 -9.20 -7.51
C ASP A 113 -7.23 -9.25 -6.67
N ASP A 114 -8.11 -10.19 -7.00
CA ASP A 114 -9.39 -10.38 -6.30
C ASP A 114 -9.17 -10.71 -4.82
N TYR A 115 -8.18 -11.54 -4.50
CA TYR A 115 -7.89 -11.95 -3.13
C TYR A 115 -7.54 -10.75 -2.25
N HIS A 116 -6.66 -9.86 -2.72
CA HIS A 116 -6.29 -8.65 -2.01
C HIS A 116 -7.42 -7.63 -1.95
N ARG A 117 -8.09 -7.39 -3.08
CA ARG A 117 -9.23 -6.46 -3.15
C ARG A 117 -10.34 -6.83 -2.17
N ASN A 118 -10.61 -8.13 -1.99
CA ASN A 118 -11.71 -8.63 -1.15
C ASN A 118 -11.48 -8.42 0.36
N VAL A 119 -10.27 -8.09 0.80
CA VAL A 119 -10.00 -7.73 2.21
C VAL A 119 -10.61 -6.37 2.57
N PHE A 120 -10.79 -5.48 1.60
CA PHE A 120 -11.25 -4.11 1.82
C PHE A 120 -12.75 -3.95 1.58
N LYS A 121 -13.42 -3.27 2.51
CA LYS A 121 -14.86 -2.97 2.43
C LYS A 121 -15.18 -1.99 1.31
N THR A 122 -14.33 -0.98 1.15
CA THR A 122 -14.52 0.10 0.18
C THR A 122 -13.25 0.36 -0.61
N THR A 123 -13.41 0.93 -1.81
CA THR A 123 -12.28 1.37 -2.63
C THR A 123 -11.48 2.48 -1.93
N ASP A 124 -12.13 3.34 -1.15
CA ASP A 124 -11.46 4.41 -0.40
C ASP A 124 -10.51 3.85 0.67
N ASP A 125 -10.89 2.75 1.34
CA ASP A 125 -10.02 2.08 2.32
C ASP A 125 -8.76 1.51 1.64
N LEU A 126 -8.92 0.90 0.47
CA LEU A 126 -7.83 0.36 -0.34
C LEU A 126 -6.85 1.47 -0.79
N VAL A 127 -7.40 2.57 -1.32
CA VAL A 127 -6.60 3.74 -1.75
C VAL A 127 -5.83 4.33 -0.58
N GLN A 128 -6.48 4.53 0.57
CA GLN A 128 -5.83 5.06 1.77
C GLN A 128 -4.75 4.12 2.33
N TYR A 129 -4.96 2.81 2.23
CA TYR A 129 -3.99 1.82 2.64
C TYR A 129 -2.71 1.92 1.80
N PHE A 130 -2.83 1.85 0.48
CA PHE A 130 -1.66 1.97 -0.40
C PHE A 130 -1.01 3.35 -0.38
N ALA A 131 -1.81 4.41 -0.17
CA ALA A 131 -1.28 5.74 0.03
C ALA A 131 -0.31 5.79 1.23
N LEU A 132 -0.68 5.16 2.34
CA LEU A 132 0.18 5.03 3.50
C LEU A 132 1.36 4.08 3.24
N CYS A 133 1.14 2.96 2.56
CA CYS A 133 2.22 2.04 2.20
C CYS A 133 3.30 2.74 1.38
N ILE A 134 2.95 3.45 0.30
CA ILE A 134 3.93 4.13 -0.55
C ILE A 134 4.63 5.29 0.17
N THR A 135 3.94 5.95 1.09
CA THR A 135 4.58 6.90 2.02
C THR A 135 5.68 6.22 2.83
N LEU A 136 5.37 5.07 3.43
CA LEU A 136 6.30 4.31 4.25
C LEU A 136 7.44 3.72 3.42
N VAL A 137 7.17 3.28 2.18
CA VAL A 137 8.20 2.84 1.22
C VAL A 137 9.16 3.99 0.90
N ASN A 138 8.64 5.18 0.57
CA ASN A 138 9.47 6.36 0.28
C ASN A 138 10.39 6.73 1.46
N ILE A 139 9.96 6.52 2.70
CA ILE A 139 10.80 6.68 3.90
C ILE A 139 12.02 5.72 3.89
N ARG A 140 11.89 4.50 3.35
CA ARG A 140 13.05 3.59 3.22
C ARG A 140 14.00 4.08 2.12
N PHE A 141 13.45 4.65 1.05
CA PHE A 141 14.24 5.24 -0.03
C PHE A 141 14.90 6.59 0.33
N GLU A 142 14.64 7.16 1.52
CA GLU A 142 15.37 8.34 2.03
C GLU A 142 16.88 8.09 2.21
N ASP A 143 17.32 6.82 2.27
CA ASP A 143 18.75 6.48 2.26
C ASP A 143 19.41 6.78 0.91
N THR A 144 18.63 6.83 -0.18
CA THR A 144 19.16 7.13 -1.51
C THR A 144 19.50 8.62 -1.64
N SER A 145 20.59 8.91 -2.34
CA SER A 145 21.00 10.28 -2.60
C SER A 145 21.67 10.41 -3.97
N ASN A 146 21.54 11.59 -4.57
CA ASN A 146 22.11 11.93 -5.87
C ASN A 146 21.77 10.91 -6.99
N PRO A 147 20.48 10.69 -7.33
CA PRO A 147 19.33 11.40 -6.79
C PRO A 147 18.65 10.67 -5.63
N LEU A 148 17.89 11.42 -4.83
CA LEU A 148 16.90 10.85 -3.92
C LEU A 148 15.75 10.26 -4.75
N VAL A 149 15.46 8.98 -4.59
CA VAL A 149 14.39 8.28 -5.30
C VAL A 149 13.08 8.38 -4.53
N GLN A 150 11.99 8.71 -5.23
CA GLN A 150 10.64 8.72 -4.67
C GLN A 150 9.66 8.09 -5.66
N PHE A 151 8.78 7.22 -5.17
CA PHE A 151 7.70 6.63 -5.94
C PHE A 151 6.43 7.43 -5.78
N LEU A 152 5.77 7.69 -6.91
CA LEU A 152 4.50 8.38 -6.99
C LEU A 152 3.43 7.35 -7.33
N LEU A 153 2.53 7.05 -6.39
CA LEU A 153 1.39 6.16 -6.68
C LEU A 153 0.46 6.86 -7.67
N THR A 154 0.49 6.51 -8.95
CA THR A 154 -0.26 7.20 -10.02
C THR A 154 -1.59 6.54 -10.32
N THR A 155 -1.62 5.21 -10.28
CA THR A 155 -2.77 4.40 -10.67
C THR A 155 -2.94 3.28 -9.66
N LEU A 156 -4.18 3.05 -9.25
CA LEU A 156 -4.59 1.87 -8.51
C LEU A 156 -5.64 1.13 -9.33
N GLU A 157 -5.38 -0.12 -9.68
CA GLU A 157 -6.24 -0.95 -10.53
C GLU A 157 -6.58 -2.27 -9.83
N VAL A 158 -7.81 -2.75 -10.03
CA VAL A 158 -8.24 -4.09 -9.61
C VAL A 158 -8.25 -4.99 -10.84
N ALA A 159 -7.48 -6.08 -10.81
CA ALA A 159 -7.32 -7.02 -11.90
C ALA A 159 -8.27 -8.21 -11.76
N GLU A 160 -9.57 -7.96 -11.93
CA GLU A 160 -10.63 -8.95 -11.70
C GLU A 160 -10.43 -10.22 -12.54
N ASN A 161 -10.35 -11.36 -11.85
CA ASN A 161 -10.18 -12.72 -12.33
C ASN A 161 -8.98 -12.90 -13.30
N LYS A 162 -7.98 -12.00 -13.24
CA LYS A 162 -6.82 -12.05 -14.16
C LYS A 162 -5.72 -12.97 -13.69
N PHE A 163 -5.68 -13.26 -12.39
CA PHE A 163 -4.61 -14.02 -11.73
C PHE A 163 -5.07 -15.36 -11.12
N GLU A 164 -6.34 -15.72 -11.24
CA GLU A 164 -6.89 -16.95 -10.61
C GLU A 164 -6.20 -18.22 -11.11
N ASN A 165 -5.92 -18.30 -12.41
CA ASN A 165 -5.30 -19.47 -13.06
C ASN A 165 -3.79 -19.61 -12.78
N GLN A 166 -3.22 -18.67 -12.02
CA GLN A 166 -1.82 -18.66 -11.61
C GLN A 166 -1.67 -19.25 -10.20
N SER A 167 -2.79 -19.57 -9.53
CA SER A 167 -2.81 -20.17 -8.20
C SER A 167 -2.83 -21.71 -8.23
N PHE A 168 -2.42 -22.34 -7.12
CA PHE A 168 -2.45 -23.80 -6.95
C PHE A 168 -2.66 -24.19 -5.48
N TRP A 169 -3.27 -25.36 -5.26
CA TRP A 169 -3.44 -25.92 -3.92
C TRP A 169 -2.28 -26.83 -3.55
N ALA A 170 -1.78 -26.69 -2.33
CA ALA A 170 -0.77 -27.57 -1.75
C ALA A 170 -0.95 -27.68 -0.23
N TRP A 171 -0.23 -28.60 0.40
CA TRP A 171 -0.14 -28.66 1.86
C TRP A 171 0.43 -27.34 2.39
N ASP A 172 -0.15 -26.86 3.49
CA ASP A 172 0.33 -25.66 4.15
C ASP A 172 1.75 -25.86 4.68
N VAL A 173 2.71 -25.05 4.19
CA VAL A 173 4.12 -25.11 4.59
C VAL A 173 4.29 -24.79 6.08
N ASP A 174 3.50 -23.84 6.59
CA ASP A 174 3.59 -23.43 8.00
C ASP A 174 2.83 -24.38 8.93
N CYS A 175 1.92 -25.21 8.39
CA CYS A 175 1.12 -26.17 9.15
C CYS A 175 1.00 -27.51 8.42
N PRO A 176 2.12 -28.22 8.20
CA PRO A 176 2.12 -29.44 7.42
C PRO A 176 1.22 -30.50 8.09
N PHE A 177 0.54 -31.32 7.29
CA PHE A 177 -0.36 -32.40 7.70
C PHE A 177 -1.74 -31.99 8.25
N ARG A 178 -2.02 -30.70 8.49
CA ARG A 178 -3.32 -30.27 9.03
C ARG A 178 -4.23 -29.61 8.02
N ASN A 179 -3.66 -28.91 7.03
CA ASN A 179 -4.47 -28.14 6.10
C ASN A 179 -3.82 -28.06 4.72
N HIS A 180 -4.66 -27.84 3.70
CA HIS A 180 -4.22 -27.35 2.41
C HIS A 180 -4.50 -25.85 2.34
N LYS A 181 -3.64 -25.12 1.62
CA LYS A 181 -3.79 -23.69 1.37
C LYS A 181 -3.64 -23.42 -0.13
N LEU A 182 -4.30 -22.36 -0.58
CA LEU A 182 -4.12 -21.84 -1.93
C LEU A 182 -2.89 -20.93 -1.96
N TYR A 183 -1.97 -21.22 -2.87
CA TYR A 183 -0.75 -20.47 -3.14
C TYR A 183 -0.83 -19.80 -4.50
N MET A 184 -0.01 -18.77 -4.71
CA MET A 184 0.20 -18.12 -6.00
C MET A 184 1.57 -18.52 -6.55
N ASP A 185 1.63 -18.99 -7.79
CA ASP A 185 2.90 -19.35 -8.43
C ASP A 185 3.63 -18.07 -8.88
N PRO A 186 4.80 -17.73 -8.30
CA PRO A 186 5.46 -16.47 -8.57
C PRO A 186 5.93 -16.36 -10.03
N VAL A 187 6.37 -17.47 -10.63
CA VAL A 187 6.83 -17.50 -12.03
C VAL A 187 5.66 -17.24 -12.97
N LYS A 188 4.55 -17.94 -12.79
CA LYS A 188 3.35 -17.73 -13.62
C LYS A 188 2.73 -16.36 -13.40
N MET A 189 2.71 -15.87 -12.16
CA MET A 189 2.15 -14.56 -11.82
C MET A 189 2.96 -13.43 -12.46
N ILE A 190 4.31 -13.46 -12.37
CA ILE A 190 5.13 -12.41 -12.98
C ILE A 190 5.08 -12.46 -14.50
N GLU A 191 5.02 -13.64 -15.12
CA GLU A 191 4.83 -13.79 -16.57
C GLU A 191 3.48 -13.19 -17.01
N LYS A 192 2.41 -13.46 -16.26
CA LYS A 192 1.10 -12.87 -16.52
C LYS A 192 1.10 -11.36 -16.31
N ALA A 193 1.82 -10.86 -15.31
CA ALA A 193 1.98 -9.44 -15.08
C ALA A 193 2.74 -8.76 -16.23
N VAL A 194 3.79 -9.39 -16.78
CA VAL A 194 4.49 -8.91 -17.99
C VAL A 194 3.52 -8.82 -19.17
N GLU A 195 2.75 -9.87 -19.43
CA GLU A 195 1.78 -9.92 -20.53
C GLU A 195 0.77 -8.77 -20.45
N LEU A 196 0.22 -8.51 -19.26
CA LEU A 196 -0.84 -7.52 -19.06
C LEU A 196 -0.32 -6.09 -18.93
N TYR A 197 0.84 -5.90 -18.30
CA TYR A 197 1.28 -4.58 -17.81
C TYR A 197 2.71 -4.20 -18.18
N GLY A 198 3.49 -5.09 -18.80
CA GLY A 198 4.87 -4.84 -19.19
C GLY A 198 5.04 -3.70 -20.20
N ASN A 199 3.97 -3.29 -20.89
CA ASN A 199 3.97 -2.20 -21.86
C ASN A 199 3.11 -1.00 -21.41
N ASN A 200 2.78 -0.90 -20.12
CA ASN A 200 2.05 0.25 -19.58
C ASN A 200 2.85 1.55 -19.69
N THR A 201 2.15 2.68 -19.56
CA THR A 201 2.74 4.02 -19.64
C THR A 201 3.48 4.45 -18.38
N GLU A 202 3.08 3.92 -17.22
CA GLU A 202 3.74 4.12 -15.94
C GLU A 202 5.16 3.54 -15.95
N ASP A 203 6.02 4.09 -15.11
CA ASP A 203 7.44 3.71 -15.09
C ASP A 203 7.63 2.31 -14.50
N ILE A 204 6.78 1.93 -13.53
CA ILE A 204 6.75 0.59 -12.94
C ILE A 204 5.31 0.19 -12.57
N THR A 205 4.95 -1.08 -12.79
CA THR A 205 3.71 -1.69 -12.28
C THR A 205 4.04 -2.75 -11.23
N VAL A 206 3.29 -2.76 -10.13
CA VAL A 206 3.42 -3.73 -9.05
C VAL A 206 2.09 -4.45 -8.88
N VAL A 207 2.09 -5.77 -9.02
CA VAL A 207 0.91 -6.61 -8.78
C VAL A 207 0.97 -7.18 -7.35
N VAL A 208 -0.14 -7.08 -6.62
CA VAL A 208 -0.22 -7.44 -5.20
C VAL A 208 -1.28 -8.50 -4.98
N THR A 209 -0.95 -9.50 -4.19
CA THR A 209 -1.86 -10.58 -3.78
C THR A 209 -1.79 -10.80 -2.26
N THR A 210 -2.85 -11.36 -1.67
CA THR A 210 -2.83 -11.87 -0.29
C THR A 210 -2.48 -13.36 -0.21
N LEU A 211 -2.34 -14.04 -1.34
CA LEU A 211 -1.88 -15.43 -1.36
C LEU A 211 -0.39 -15.47 -1.18
N ASP A 212 0.10 -16.45 -0.41
CA ASP A 212 1.53 -16.71 -0.33
C ASP A 212 2.05 -17.13 -1.71
N LEU A 213 3.14 -16.53 -2.13
CA LEU A 213 3.92 -16.92 -3.27
C LEU A 213 4.70 -18.18 -2.89
N ALA A 214 4.58 -19.21 -3.73
CA ALA A 214 5.32 -20.44 -3.52
C ALA A 214 5.67 -21.12 -4.84
N ASP A 215 6.87 -21.68 -4.90
CA ASP A 215 7.24 -22.59 -5.97
C ASP A 215 6.55 -23.94 -5.76
N ASN A 216 6.07 -24.54 -6.85
CA ASN A 216 5.45 -25.86 -6.83
C ASN A 216 6.37 -26.89 -7.49
N PHE A 217 6.90 -27.80 -6.69
CA PHE A 217 7.66 -28.95 -7.18
C PHE A 217 6.86 -30.22 -6.88
N ASP A 218 6.29 -30.82 -7.93
CA ASP A 218 5.53 -32.08 -7.88
C ASP A 218 4.41 -32.11 -6.81
N GLY A 219 3.70 -30.98 -6.64
CA GLY A 219 2.61 -30.84 -5.68
C GLY A 219 3.04 -30.40 -4.28
N THR A 220 4.34 -30.17 -4.07
CA THR A 220 4.89 -29.63 -2.81
C THR A 220 5.18 -28.14 -2.98
N ALA A 221 4.67 -27.32 -2.06
CA ALA A 221 4.90 -25.88 -2.04
C ALA A 221 6.16 -25.50 -1.26
N TYR A 222 6.90 -24.51 -1.76
CA TYR A 222 8.05 -23.88 -1.10
C TYR A 222 7.86 -22.36 -1.11
N ASN A 223 7.49 -21.78 0.04
CA ASN A 223 7.10 -20.37 0.19
C ASN A 223 8.26 -19.45 0.63
N HIS A 224 9.45 -19.63 0.05
CA HIS A 224 10.62 -18.81 0.38
C HIS A 224 10.62 -17.45 -0.31
N VAL A 225 9.77 -17.27 -1.32
CA VAL A 225 9.64 -16.05 -2.12
C VAL A 225 8.47 -15.24 -1.56
N MET A 226 8.69 -13.97 -1.25
CA MET A 226 7.61 -13.04 -0.82
C MET A 226 7.31 -11.96 -1.88
N GLY A 227 8.16 -11.87 -2.89
CA GLY A 227 8.05 -10.95 -4.01
C GLY A 227 9.03 -11.31 -5.11
N GLN A 228 8.80 -10.77 -6.30
CA GLN A 228 9.70 -10.94 -7.43
C GLN A 228 9.61 -9.73 -8.37
N ALA A 229 10.76 -9.18 -8.74
CA ALA A 229 10.87 -8.12 -9.74
C ALA A 229 11.65 -8.57 -10.97
N LYS A 230 11.32 -7.97 -12.12
CA LYS A 230 12.24 -8.00 -13.26
C LYS A 230 13.37 -7.00 -13.00
N PHE A 231 14.58 -7.54 -12.84
CA PHE A 231 15.79 -6.77 -12.59
C PHE A 231 16.04 -5.70 -13.67
N GLU A 232 16.46 -4.49 -13.25
CA GLU A 232 16.64 -3.32 -14.13
C GLU A 232 15.37 -3.00 -14.96
N GLY A 233 14.19 -3.31 -14.41
CA GLY A 233 12.91 -3.25 -15.10
C GLY A 233 12.28 -1.87 -15.23
N LEU A 234 12.69 -0.88 -14.42
CA LEU A 234 12.07 0.44 -14.41
C LEU A 234 12.13 1.10 -15.81
N CYS A 235 10.97 1.55 -16.31
CA CYS A 235 10.77 2.12 -17.65
C CYS A 235 11.16 1.20 -18.83
N SER A 236 11.42 -0.07 -18.58
CA SER A 236 11.80 -1.04 -19.61
C SER A 236 10.56 -1.78 -20.10
N ALA A 237 10.32 -1.77 -21.41
CA ALA A 237 9.22 -2.53 -22.00
C ALA A 237 9.38 -4.01 -21.66
N GLU A 238 8.27 -4.69 -21.37
CA GLU A 238 8.18 -6.10 -20.95
C GLU A 238 8.87 -6.43 -19.61
N LYS A 239 9.54 -5.46 -18.97
CA LYS A 239 10.27 -5.65 -17.71
C LYS A 239 9.83 -4.71 -16.60
N ARG A 240 8.97 -3.73 -16.85
CA ARG A 240 8.46 -2.80 -15.83
C ARG A 240 7.41 -3.41 -14.90
N VAL A 241 7.70 -4.59 -14.35
CA VAL A 241 6.79 -5.31 -13.46
C VAL A 241 7.51 -5.88 -12.24
N ALA A 242 6.80 -5.86 -11.11
CA ALA A 242 7.10 -6.64 -9.92
C ALA A 242 5.81 -7.24 -9.36
N ILE A 243 5.94 -8.32 -8.60
CA ILE A 243 4.86 -8.98 -7.87
C ILE A 243 5.24 -9.05 -6.40
N VAL A 244 4.28 -8.88 -5.49
CA VAL A 244 4.54 -8.94 -4.04
C VAL A 244 3.34 -9.49 -3.29
N GLU A 245 3.61 -10.14 -2.16
CA GLU A 245 2.62 -10.46 -1.16
C GLU A 245 2.26 -9.25 -0.29
N ASP A 246 1.04 -9.23 0.19
CA ASP A 246 0.60 -8.34 1.26
C ASP A 246 -0.51 -8.99 2.08
N VAL A 247 -0.47 -8.78 3.39
CA VAL A 247 -1.53 -9.23 4.31
C VAL A 247 -2.13 -7.99 4.99
N PRO A 248 -3.11 -7.30 4.41
CA PRO A 248 -3.71 -6.15 5.05
C PRO A 248 -4.49 -6.52 6.32
N PRO A 249 -4.59 -5.61 7.32
CA PRO A 249 -3.90 -4.33 7.43
C PRO A 249 -2.59 -4.46 8.24
N THR A 250 -1.80 -5.50 8.02
CA THR A 250 -0.55 -5.76 8.76
C THR A 250 0.65 -4.99 8.22
N TYR A 251 0.54 -4.41 7.02
CA TYR A 251 1.60 -3.65 6.35
C TYR A 251 2.88 -4.47 6.04
N SER A 252 2.74 -5.79 5.90
CA SER A 252 3.84 -6.68 5.47
C SER A 252 4.43 -6.27 4.12
N PHE A 253 3.59 -5.70 3.23
CA PHE A 253 3.97 -5.14 1.94
C PHE A 253 5.21 -4.25 1.95
N ILE A 254 5.40 -3.40 2.99
CA ILE A 254 6.34 -2.27 2.91
C ILE A 254 7.79 -2.71 2.70
N GLN A 255 8.24 -3.74 3.43
CA GLN A 255 9.62 -4.22 3.29
C GLN A 255 9.82 -4.94 1.97
N ILE A 256 8.86 -5.80 1.61
CA ILE A 256 8.89 -6.61 0.38
C ILE A 256 8.93 -5.69 -0.84
N ILE A 257 8.02 -4.72 -0.94
CA ILE A 257 7.98 -3.85 -2.12
C ILE A 257 9.20 -2.94 -2.21
N ALA A 258 9.75 -2.49 -1.08
CA ALA A 258 10.94 -1.65 -1.12
C ALA A 258 12.16 -2.45 -1.65
N HIS A 259 12.24 -3.73 -1.30
CA HIS A 259 13.22 -4.68 -1.86
C HIS A 259 13.01 -4.89 -3.36
N GLU A 260 11.79 -5.23 -3.78
CA GLU A 260 11.50 -5.49 -5.19
C GLU A 260 11.68 -4.25 -6.08
N LEU A 261 11.28 -3.07 -5.61
CA LEU A 261 11.52 -1.82 -6.33
C LEU A 261 13.01 -1.52 -6.47
N ALA A 262 13.83 -1.87 -5.48
CA ALA A 262 15.28 -1.72 -5.59
C ALA A 262 15.89 -2.66 -6.65
N HIS A 263 15.38 -3.88 -6.81
CA HIS A 263 15.74 -4.76 -7.95
C HIS A 263 15.38 -4.13 -9.29
N THR A 264 14.21 -3.49 -9.42
CA THR A 264 13.83 -2.79 -10.66
C THR A 264 14.75 -1.60 -10.97
N LEU A 265 15.37 -1.05 -9.93
CA LEU A 265 16.38 0.02 -9.98
C LEU A 265 17.82 -0.52 -10.09
N GLY A 266 18.00 -1.81 -10.32
CA GLY A 266 19.30 -2.42 -10.59
C GLY A 266 20.17 -2.73 -9.37
N ALA A 267 19.62 -2.69 -8.14
CA ALA A 267 20.32 -3.22 -6.97
C ALA A 267 20.23 -4.75 -6.96
N THR A 268 21.36 -5.44 -6.87
CA THR A 268 21.40 -6.87 -6.54
C THR A 268 21.23 -7.10 -5.04
N HIS A 269 21.13 -8.36 -4.62
CA HIS A 269 21.26 -8.65 -3.19
C HIS A 269 22.63 -8.25 -2.65
N ASP A 270 22.68 -7.90 -1.37
CA ASP A 270 23.92 -7.68 -0.65
C ASP A 270 24.72 -8.99 -0.53
N GLY A 271 26.01 -8.95 -0.85
CA GLY A 271 26.86 -10.13 -0.94
C GLY A 271 26.96 -10.71 -2.36
N ASP A 272 26.03 -10.39 -3.25
CA ASP A 272 26.11 -10.79 -4.65
C ASP A 272 27.02 -9.85 -5.47
N ASN A 273 27.57 -10.40 -6.55
CA ASN A 273 28.28 -9.58 -7.53
C ASN A 273 27.29 -8.64 -8.24
N SER A 274 27.61 -7.35 -8.27
CA SER A 274 26.83 -6.39 -9.07
C SER A 274 26.82 -6.75 -10.55
N SER A 275 25.84 -6.23 -11.29
CA SER A 275 25.73 -6.48 -12.73
C SER A 275 27.03 -6.12 -13.48
N LYS A 276 27.40 -6.88 -14.52
CA LYS A 276 28.67 -6.67 -15.27
C LYS A 276 28.85 -5.23 -15.77
N LYS A 277 27.75 -4.49 -16.02
CA LYS A 277 27.74 -3.08 -16.44
C LYS A 277 28.08 -2.08 -15.33
N ILE A 278 28.10 -2.52 -14.07
CA ILE A 278 28.34 -1.72 -12.86
C ILE A 278 29.56 -2.25 -12.08
N ALA A 279 29.91 -3.53 -12.25
CA ALA A 279 30.97 -4.23 -11.53
C ALA A 279 32.38 -3.65 -11.72
N GLU A 280 32.67 -2.98 -12.84
CA GLU A 280 34.00 -2.44 -13.12
C GLU A 280 34.43 -1.29 -12.17
N GLU A 281 33.50 -0.73 -11.39
CA GLU A 281 33.75 0.45 -10.54
C GLU A 281 33.24 0.34 -9.09
N ASN A 282 32.59 -0.77 -8.71
CA ASN A 282 32.11 -0.98 -7.34
C ASN A 282 33.29 -1.30 -6.41
N LYS A 283 33.71 -0.32 -5.60
CA LYS A 283 34.79 -0.47 -4.61
C LYS A 283 34.29 -0.90 -3.23
N THR A 284 32.97 -0.89 -3.03
CA THR A 284 32.33 -1.11 -1.73
C THR A 284 31.93 -2.59 -1.61
N GLN A 285 32.39 -3.28 -0.57
CA GLN A 285 31.99 -4.66 -0.28
C GLN A 285 30.86 -4.65 0.77
N CYS A 286 29.75 -5.30 0.45
CA CYS A 286 28.62 -5.49 1.36
C CYS A 286 28.35 -6.99 1.53
N TYR A 287 27.80 -7.35 2.69
CA TYR A 287 27.58 -8.74 3.09
C TYR A 287 26.10 -8.95 3.39
N GLY A 288 25.51 -10.04 2.87
CA GLY A 288 24.10 -10.37 3.08
C GLY A 288 23.75 -10.55 4.56
N GLU A 289 24.70 -11.02 5.38
CA GLU A 289 24.59 -11.22 6.82
C GLU A 289 24.42 -9.91 7.60
N SER A 290 24.71 -8.76 6.96
CA SER A 290 24.40 -7.44 7.53
C SER A 290 22.88 -7.25 7.69
N GLY A 291 22.08 -8.03 6.97
CA GLY A 291 20.62 -8.05 7.09
C GLY A 291 19.99 -6.71 6.72
N CYS A 292 20.59 -5.98 5.78
CA CYS A 292 20.02 -4.76 5.20
C CYS A 292 18.83 -5.09 4.30
N LEU A 293 18.13 -4.08 3.80
CA LEU A 293 16.90 -4.24 3.01
C LEU A 293 17.10 -5.11 1.75
N MET A 294 18.30 -5.13 1.16
CA MET A 294 18.65 -5.99 0.02
C MET A 294 19.38 -7.28 0.42
N ALA A 295 19.34 -7.70 1.68
CA ALA A 295 19.87 -9.01 2.07
C ALA A 295 19.09 -10.13 1.36
N PRO A 296 19.74 -11.26 0.97
CA PRO A 296 19.06 -12.40 0.37
C PRO A 296 18.01 -13.05 1.29
N SER A 297 18.13 -12.84 2.60
CA SER A 297 17.20 -13.34 3.61
C SER A 297 16.45 -12.18 4.27
N ALA A 298 15.13 -12.34 4.37
CA ALA A 298 14.25 -11.37 5.02
C ALA A 298 14.49 -11.27 6.54
N HIS A 299 13.87 -10.26 7.17
CA HIS A 299 13.86 -10.07 8.62
C HIS A 299 15.24 -9.88 9.29
N GLY A 300 16.24 -9.45 8.51
CA GLY A 300 17.54 -9.04 9.03
C GLY A 300 17.44 -7.85 10.00
N LYS A 301 18.45 -7.70 10.87
CA LYS A 301 18.48 -6.62 11.87
C LYS A 301 18.40 -5.21 11.28
N ASN A 302 18.89 -5.03 10.05
CA ASN A 302 18.93 -3.75 9.35
C ASN A 302 17.92 -3.68 8.19
N SER A 303 16.89 -4.54 8.17
CA SER A 303 15.97 -4.69 7.03
C SER A 303 15.16 -3.44 6.68
N GLY A 304 15.20 -2.40 7.52
CA GLY A 304 14.62 -1.09 7.22
C GLY A 304 15.55 -0.11 6.50
N TYR A 305 16.79 -0.49 6.19
CA TYR A 305 17.84 0.38 5.62
C TYR A 305 18.55 -0.26 4.44
N PHE A 306 18.90 0.53 3.43
CA PHE A 306 19.74 0.08 2.32
C PHE A 306 21.21 0.02 2.72
N SER A 307 21.96 -0.90 2.13
CA SER A 307 23.42 -0.88 2.23
C SER A 307 24.01 0.20 1.32
N ASN A 308 25.27 0.58 1.55
CA ASN A 308 25.98 1.47 0.63
C ASN A 308 26.09 0.89 -0.78
N CYS A 309 26.19 -0.44 -0.93
CA CYS A 309 26.22 -1.09 -2.23
C CYS A 309 24.90 -0.94 -2.98
N SER A 310 23.76 -1.12 -2.29
CA SER A 310 22.44 -0.92 -2.91
C SER A 310 22.25 0.55 -3.32
N ILE A 311 22.62 1.50 -2.45
CA ILE A 311 22.52 2.94 -2.74
C ILE A 311 23.36 3.33 -3.97
N GLU A 312 24.60 2.82 -4.05
CA GLU A 312 25.51 3.07 -5.16
C GLU A 312 24.96 2.49 -6.48
N GLN A 313 24.45 1.26 -6.45
CA GLN A 313 23.84 0.60 -7.62
C GLN A 313 22.59 1.34 -8.12
N ILE A 314 21.66 1.67 -7.22
CA ILE A 314 20.45 2.45 -7.54
C ILE A 314 20.83 3.80 -8.15
N SER A 315 21.75 4.53 -7.52
CA SER A 315 22.19 5.84 -8.01
C SER A 315 22.75 5.76 -9.42
N ARG A 316 23.61 4.76 -9.70
CA ARG A 316 24.19 4.55 -11.03
C ARG A 316 23.15 4.18 -12.07
N PHE A 317 22.24 3.26 -11.75
CA PHE A 317 21.17 2.87 -12.67
C PHE A 317 20.29 4.07 -13.01
N VAL A 318 19.81 4.79 -11.99
CA VAL A 318 18.96 5.98 -12.18
C VAL A 318 19.68 7.05 -12.99
N ARG A 319 21.00 7.24 -12.83
CA ARG A 319 21.80 8.18 -13.63
C ARG A 319 22.00 7.74 -15.09
N LYS A 320 21.76 6.48 -15.45
CA LYS A 320 21.82 6.00 -16.83
C LYS A 320 20.46 6.02 -17.54
N LEU A 321 19.37 6.27 -16.83
CA LEU A 321 18.02 6.35 -17.43
C LEU A 321 17.92 7.47 -18.47
N ASN A 322 17.18 7.20 -19.55
CA ASN A 322 16.91 8.16 -20.61
C ASN A 322 16.00 9.31 -20.13
N SER A 323 15.90 10.38 -20.93
CA SER A 323 15.10 11.56 -20.58
C SER A 323 13.62 11.24 -20.40
N SER A 324 13.06 10.36 -21.24
CA SER A 324 11.64 9.97 -21.17
C SER A 324 11.25 9.28 -19.87
N CYS A 325 12.15 8.50 -19.28
CA CYS A 325 11.93 7.83 -18.00
C CYS A 325 12.09 8.77 -16.79
N ARG A 326 12.83 9.86 -16.94
CA ARG A 326 12.99 10.88 -15.88
C ARG A 326 11.90 11.93 -15.87
N GLU A 327 11.12 11.99 -16.94
CA GLU A 327 10.04 12.94 -17.04
C GLU A 327 8.83 12.43 -16.27
N VAL A 328 8.44 13.18 -15.25
CA VAL A 328 7.19 12.93 -14.55
C VAL A 328 6.05 13.38 -15.45
N LYS A 329 5.22 12.42 -15.87
CA LYS A 329 4.06 12.65 -16.76
C LYS A 329 2.87 13.22 -15.99
N LEU A 330 2.83 12.99 -14.68
CA LEU A 330 1.77 13.47 -13.79
C LEU A 330 1.76 15.01 -13.62
N GLU A 331 0.63 15.65 -13.93
CA GLU A 331 0.46 17.10 -13.77
C GLU A 331 -0.01 17.53 -12.36
N ARG A 332 -0.71 16.67 -11.61
CA ARG A 332 -1.34 17.00 -10.31
C ARG A 332 -1.30 15.89 -9.28
N TYR A 333 -1.13 16.30 -8.01
CA TYR A 333 -1.19 15.41 -6.85
C TYR A 333 -1.87 16.08 -5.63
N HIS A 334 -2.74 15.34 -4.95
CA HIS A 334 -3.12 15.45 -3.54
C HIS A 334 -2.03 15.03 -2.57
N SER A 335 -2.18 15.33 -1.29
CA SER A 335 -1.34 14.72 -0.27
C SER A 335 -2.16 14.00 0.80
N ALA A 336 -1.79 12.76 1.13
CA ALA A 336 -2.29 12.06 2.29
C ALA A 336 -1.48 12.52 3.52
N LYS A 337 -2.09 13.36 4.36
CA LYS A 337 -1.51 13.73 5.65
C LYS A 337 -2.01 12.78 6.73
N ARG A 338 -1.21 11.78 7.09
CA ARG A 338 -1.43 11.01 8.33
C ARG A 338 -0.41 11.45 9.39
N THR A 339 -0.92 11.80 10.56
CA THR A 339 -0.11 12.30 11.69
C THR A 339 0.40 11.18 12.60
N LYS A 340 0.03 9.91 12.32
CA LYS A 340 0.40 8.75 13.14
C LYS A 340 0.79 7.56 12.27
N LEU A 341 1.84 6.86 12.69
CA LEU A 341 2.30 5.62 12.09
C LEU A 341 1.31 4.47 12.35
N PRO A 342 1.16 3.51 11.42
CA PRO A 342 0.11 2.50 11.47
C PRO A 342 0.19 1.57 12.68
N GLY A 343 1.39 1.27 13.17
CA GLY A 343 1.62 0.36 14.30
C GLY A 343 1.20 0.93 15.65
N ALA A 344 0.99 2.25 15.77
CA ALA A 344 0.75 2.90 17.06
C ALA A 344 -0.54 2.45 17.77
N ASN A 345 -1.55 2.01 17.01
CA ASN A 345 -2.83 1.54 17.57
C ASN A 345 -3.13 0.07 17.20
N MET A 346 -2.11 -0.68 16.76
CA MET A 346 -2.32 -2.05 16.31
C MET A 346 -2.44 -2.99 17.50
N ASN A 347 -3.47 -3.85 17.48
CA ASN A 347 -3.61 -4.91 18.46
C ASN A 347 -2.71 -6.08 18.04
N LEU A 348 -1.73 -6.44 18.88
CA LEU A 348 -0.74 -7.48 18.52
C LEU A 348 -1.37 -8.87 18.38
N THR A 349 -2.37 -9.21 19.19
CA THR A 349 -3.08 -10.49 19.04
C THR A 349 -3.82 -10.54 17.71
N GLU A 350 -4.48 -9.45 17.32
CA GLU A 350 -5.16 -9.38 16.02
C GLU A 350 -4.17 -9.39 14.85
N TYR A 351 -3.02 -8.74 15.00
CA TYR A 351 -1.93 -8.81 14.04
C TYR A 351 -1.48 -10.25 13.80
N CYS A 352 -1.20 -11.01 14.86
CA CYS A 352 -0.82 -12.42 14.75
C CYS A 352 -1.91 -13.30 14.13
N LYS A 353 -3.18 -13.08 14.51
CA LYS A 353 -4.33 -13.81 13.93
C LYS A 353 -4.50 -13.53 12.44
N THR A 354 -4.25 -12.29 12.03
CA THR A 354 -4.34 -11.88 10.62
C THR A 354 -3.21 -12.51 9.80
N LYS A 355 -1.98 -12.54 10.35
CA LYS A 355 -0.82 -13.16 9.69
C LYS A 355 -0.91 -14.68 9.59
N HIS A 356 -1.44 -15.33 10.62
CA HIS A 356 -1.42 -16.80 10.75
C HIS A 356 -2.83 -17.36 10.95
N THR A 357 -3.69 -17.17 9.94
CA THR A 357 -5.11 -17.58 9.99
C THR A 357 -5.32 -19.08 10.22
N ASN A 358 -4.32 -19.91 9.88
CA ASN A 358 -4.36 -21.36 10.06
C ASN A 358 -4.17 -21.80 11.52
N TYR A 359 -3.89 -20.86 12.43
CA TYR A 359 -3.74 -21.09 13.87
C TYR A 359 -4.84 -20.37 14.66
N PRO A 360 -6.01 -21.01 14.90
CA PRO A 360 -7.17 -20.35 15.52
C PRO A 360 -6.92 -19.75 16.90
N ARG A 361 -5.96 -20.31 17.64
CA ARG A 361 -5.57 -19.88 19.00
C ARG A 361 -4.17 -19.25 19.02
N ILE A 362 -3.79 -18.52 17.97
CA ILE A 362 -2.55 -17.74 17.95
C ILE A 362 -2.69 -16.41 18.70
N SER A 363 -1.64 -16.01 19.41
CA SER A 363 -1.55 -14.70 20.05
C SER A 363 -0.11 -14.19 20.04
N ALA A 364 0.05 -12.89 20.23
CA ALA A 364 1.35 -12.28 20.44
C ALA A 364 1.86 -12.56 21.87
N ILE A 365 3.13 -12.96 21.97
CA ILE A 365 3.87 -13.04 23.22
C ILE A 365 4.86 -11.88 23.25
N GLN A 366 4.67 -10.93 24.17
CA GLN A 366 5.57 -9.80 24.33
C GLN A 366 6.77 -10.17 25.19
N GLU A 367 7.78 -10.75 24.56
CA GLU A 367 9.03 -11.05 25.23
C GLU A 367 10.01 -9.87 25.20
N LYS A 368 10.64 -9.59 26.34
CA LYS A 368 11.60 -8.47 26.50
C LYS A 368 12.79 -8.53 25.55
N GLN A 369 13.14 -9.72 25.03
CA GLN A 369 14.25 -9.89 24.10
C GLN A 369 13.88 -9.53 22.64
N TYR A 370 12.61 -9.68 22.25
CA TYR A 370 12.14 -9.44 20.89
C TYR A 370 11.70 -7.98 20.66
N MET A 371 11.13 -7.34 21.68
CA MET A 371 10.66 -5.95 21.56
C MET A 371 11.76 -4.97 21.11
N PRO A 372 12.98 -4.97 21.69
CA PRO A 372 14.06 -4.07 21.25
C PRO A 372 14.56 -4.34 19.82
N LEU A 373 14.30 -5.55 19.30
CA LEU A 373 14.61 -5.96 17.94
C LEU A 373 13.51 -5.61 16.94
N CYS A 374 12.43 -4.97 17.41
CA CYS A 374 11.25 -4.68 16.59
C CYS A 374 10.66 -5.93 15.93
N LYS A 375 10.54 -7.00 16.73
CA LYS A 375 9.86 -8.23 16.37
C LYS A 375 8.64 -8.47 17.26
N VAL A 376 7.61 -9.05 16.67
CA VAL A 376 6.40 -9.55 17.33
C VAL A 376 6.43 -11.07 17.25
N LEU A 377 6.49 -11.74 18.39
CA LEU A 377 6.46 -13.19 18.45
C LEU A 377 5.01 -13.68 18.47
N CYS A 378 4.58 -14.38 17.43
CA CYS A 378 3.24 -14.92 17.27
C CYS A 378 3.24 -16.42 17.56
N CYS A 379 2.67 -16.87 18.68
CA CYS A 379 2.71 -18.27 19.11
C CYS A 379 1.33 -18.90 19.15
N ALA A 380 1.22 -20.08 18.54
CA ALA A 380 0.02 -20.91 18.60
C ALA A 380 -0.13 -21.48 20.01
N ASP A 381 -1.34 -21.45 20.55
CA ASP A 381 -1.67 -21.99 21.88
C ASP A 381 -0.85 -21.38 23.03
N GLY A 382 -0.17 -20.26 22.79
CA GLY A 382 0.76 -19.64 23.74
C GLY A 382 2.06 -20.41 23.97
N GLU A 383 2.33 -21.44 23.16
CA GLU A 383 3.51 -22.31 23.31
C GLU A 383 4.26 -22.49 21.99
N TRP A 384 3.82 -23.42 21.12
CA TRP A 384 4.46 -23.73 19.84
C TRP A 384 3.42 -24.21 18.80
N PRO A 385 3.62 -23.94 17.51
CA PRO A 385 4.74 -23.19 16.92
C PRO A 385 4.68 -21.67 17.15
N CYS A 386 5.83 -21.02 17.09
CA CYS A 386 5.96 -19.57 17.13
C CYS A 386 6.59 -19.01 15.85
N PHE A 387 6.14 -17.83 15.44
CA PHE A 387 6.56 -17.13 14.24
C PHE A 387 7.10 -15.74 14.59
N ASP A 388 8.27 -15.42 14.05
CA ASP A 388 8.92 -14.12 14.20
C ASP A 388 8.40 -13.15 13.13
N GLU A 389 7.54 -12.23 13.52
CA GLU A 389 6.99 -11.23 12.60
C GLU A 389 7.62 -9.85 12.82
N PRO A 390 7.88 -9.04 11.77
CA PRO A 390 8.41 -7.70 11.93
C PRO A 390 7.36 -6.79 12.59
N ALA A 391 7.80 -5.95 13.54
CA ALA A 391 6.93 -4.94 14.12
C ALA A 391 6.63 -3.83 13.09
N VAL A 392 5.37 -3.41 13.05
CA VAL A 392 4.92 -2.32 12.18
C VAL A 392 5.43 -0.99 12.72
N ASP A 393 5.83 -0.08 11.81
CA ASP A 393 6.24 1.28 12.19
C ASP A 393 5.19 1.92 13.10
N GLY A 394 5.63 2.42 14.26
CA GLY A 394 4.79 3.00 15.30
C GLY A 394 4.47 2.08 16.47
N MET A 395 4.68 0.76 16.36
CA MET A 395 4.50 -0.16 17.47
C MET A 395 5.44 0.18 18.63
N SER A 396 4.98 0.04 19.88
CA SER A 396 5.85 0.27 21.03
C SER A 396 6.86 -0.87 21.20
N CYS A 397 8.11 -0.51 21.48
CA CYS A 397 9.19 -1.45 21.80
C CYS A 397 9.70 -1.28 23.24
N GLY A 398 8.88 -0.68 24.12
CA GLY A 398 9.18 -0.47 25.53
C GLY A 398 9.84 0.88 25.83
N ASN A 399 9.85 1.28 27.10
CA ASN A 399 10.50 2.50 27.60
C ASN A 399 10.14 3.80 26.85
N GLY A 400 8.90 3.91 26.35
CA GLY A 400 8.45 5.08 25.57
C GLY A 400 9.06 5.17 24.17
N LYS A 401 9.74 4.12 23.69
CA LYS A 401 10.28 4.00 22.33
C LYS A 401 9.27 3.34 21.40
N ILE A 402 9.47 3.57 20.11
CA ILE A 402 8.69 2.92 19.05
C ILE A 402 9.61 2.27 18.04
N CYS A 403 9.07 1.27 17.34
CA CYS A 403 9.68 0.71 16.15
C CYS A 403 9.47 1.63 14.96
N PHE A 404 10.55 1.95 14.26
CA PHE A 404 10.51 2.69 13.00
C PHE A 404 11.67 2.24 12.14
N ARG A 405 11.39 1.86 10.88
CA ARG A 405 12.39 1.29 9.96
C ARG A 405 13.18 0.13 10.61
N ASN A 406 12.47 -0.75 11.32
CA ASN A 406 13.03 -1.91 12.01
C ASN A 406 14.02 -1.60 13.16
N LYS A 407 14.01 -0.37 13.71
CA LYS A 407 14.81 0.01 14.90
C LYS A 407 13.92 0.54 16.01
N CYS A 408 14.27 0.19 17.24
CA CYS A 408 13.60 0.66 18.45
C CYS A 408 14.29 1.92 19.00
N ASP A 409 13.68 3.09 18.83
CA ASP A 409 14.24 4.36 19.30
C ASP A 409 13.19 5.42 19.70
N HIS A 410 13.65 6.52 20.31
CA HIS A 410 12.86 7.71 20.61
C HIS A 410 12.68 8.56 19.34
N HIS A 411 11.79 8.11 18.45
CA HIS A 411 11.47 8.84 17.22
C HIS A 411 10.53 10.04 17.50
N GLU A 412 10.96 10.99 18.32
CA GLU A 412 10.21 12.23 18.60
C GLU A 412 10.29 13.26 17.45
N LYS A 413 11.31 13.17 16.58
CA LYS A 413 11.57 14.17 15.53
C LYS A 413 10.81 13.94 14.23
N HIS A 414 10.56 12.68 13.83
CA HIS A 414 9.90 12.37 12.55
C HIS A 414 8.38 12.60 12.56
N LEU A 415 7.76 12.72 13.75
CA LEU A 415 6.33 13.00 13.89
C LEU A 415 6.01 14.50 14.04
N LYS A 416 7.02 15.34 14.37
CA LYS A 416 6.85 16.79 14.62
C LYS A 416 6.83 17.65 13.34
N ASN A 417 7.41 17.16 12.26
CA ASN A 417 7.30 17.77 10.94
C ASN A 417 6.31 16.94 10.13
N GLY A 418 5.03 17.31 10.13
CA GLY A 418 4.03 16.66 9.28
C GLY A 418 4.47 16.71 7.81
N GLN A 419 5.14 15.67 7.34
CA GLN A 419 5.45 15.51 5.93
C GLN A 419 4.14 15.28 5.19
N SER A 420 3.83 16.20 4.30
CA SER A 420 2.78 16.08 3.30
C SER A 420 3.26 15.12 2.20
N PHE A 421 2.54 14.01 2.00
CA PHE A 421 2.93 12.99 1.02
C PHE A 421 1.96 12.90 -0.15
N ILE A 422 2.50 12.95 -1.35
CA ILE A 422 1.92 13.15 -2.69
C ILE A 422 1.09 11.93 -3.19
N MET A 423 -0.12 12.14 -3.78
CA MET A 423 -1.20 11.21 -4.19
C MET A 423 -2.06 11.84 -5.32
N PRO A 424 -2.24 11.35 -6.54
CA PRO A 424 -2.89 12.05 -7.68
C PRO A 424 -4.35 12.53 -7.51
N SER A 425 -4.69 13.65 -8.17
CA SER A 425 -6.08 14.11 -8.44
C SER A 425 -6.42 13.96 -9.93
N SER A 426 -7.62 13.46 -10.27
CA SER A 426 -8.14 13.42 -11.64
C SER A 426 -8.51 14.83 -12.15
N GLY A 427 -7.79 15.34 -13.15
CA GLY A 427 -8.10 16.62 -13.82
C GLY A 427 -8.54 16.40 -15.27
N GLY A 428 -9.83 16.60 -15.56
CA GLY A 428 -10.34 16.70 -16.93
C GLY A 428 -10.15 18.11 -17.50
N ASN A 429 -9.43 18.23 -18.60
CA ASN A 429 -9.44 19.43 -19.44
C ASN A 429 -10.58 19.33 -20.47
N GLY A 430 -11.74 19.91 -20.12
CA GLY A 430 -12.76 20.30 -21.09
C GLY A 430 -12.38 21.65 -21.68
N ASN A 431 -11.77 21.62 -22.86
CA ASN A 431 -11.39 22.79 -23.63
C ASN A 431 -12.66 23.47 -24.16
N THR A 432 -13.05 24.61 -23.61
CA THR A 432 -14.08 25.48 -24.20
C THR A 432 -13.45 26.27 -25.35
N GLY A 433 -13.48 25.67 -26.55
CA GLY A 433 -13.25 26.36 -27.81
C GLY A 433 -14.53 27.07 -28.26
N LYS A 434 -14.47 28.40 -28.35
CA LYS A 434 -15.44 29.24 -29.06
C LYS A 434 -15.46 28.90 -30.55
N GLN A 435 -16.60 28.47 -31.08
CA GLN A 435 -17.35 29.11 -32.18
C GLN A 435 -18.64 28.37 -32.43
#